data_AF-A0A0R1YC50-F1
#
_entry.id   AF-A0A0R1YC50-F1
#
_cell.length_a   1.000
_cell.length_b   1.000
_cell.length_c   1.000
_cell.angle_alpha   90.00
_cell.angle_beta   90.00
_cell.angle_gamma   90.00
#
_symmetry.space_group_name_H-M   'P 1'
#
loop_
_entity.id
_entity.type
_entity.pdbx_description
1 polymer ?
#
loop_
_entity_poly.entity_id
_entity_poly.type
_entity_poly.pdbx_seq_one_letter_code
_entity_poly.pdbx_strand_id
1 'polypeptide(L)'
;MKDWIIKRTEEYSNSFSKKQTKILMIILTISVPIMLLIPFLGWKKFDNFLISIWGLILIDVLGVFFAKHRMNFIVAIVLGGLIALLLDCLLFIYVGWVLKN
;
A
#
# COMPACT_ATOMS: atom_id res chain seq x y z
N MET A 1 -23.07 -1.88 18.37
CA MET A 1 -22.31 -2.10 17.12
C MET A 1 -21.46 -0.88 16.74
N LYS A 2 -21.99 0.35 16.81
CA LYS A 2 -21.20 1.59 16.60
C LYS A 2 -20.02 1.75 17.56
N ASP A 3 -20.20 1.50 18.86
CA ASP A 3 -19.12 1.67 19.85
C ASP A 3 -17.95 0.68 19.66
N TRP A 4 -18.25 -0.52 19.16
CA TRP A 4 -17.23 -1.51 18.84
C TRP A 4 -16.35 -1.08 17.65
N ILE A 5 -16.97 -0.46 16.63
CA ILE A 5 -16.26 0.09 15.46
C ILE A 5 -15.37 1.26 15.88
N ILE A 6 -15.88 2.17 16.73
CA ILE A 6 -15.12 3.33 17.22
C ILE A 6 -13.89 2.85 18.00
N LYS A 7 -14.08 1.92 18.96
CA LYS A 7 -13.00 1.36 19.77
C LYS A 7 -11.92 0.66 18.93
N ARG A 8 -12.33 -0.15 17.94
CA ARG A 8 -11.39 -0.80 17.00
C ARG A 8 -10.63 0.20 16.14
N THR A 9 -11.27 1.29 15.72
CA THR A 9 -10.63 2.35 14.91
C THR A 9 -9.58 3.11 15.73
N GLU A 10 -9.86 3.37 17.00
CA GLU A 10 -8.88 3.97 17.94
C GLU A 10 -7.71 3.03 18.24
N GLU A 11 -7.98 1.74 18.50
CA GLU A 11 -6.92 0.75 18.70
C GLU A 11 -6.00 0.64 17.47
N TYR A 12 -6.56 0.63 16.25
CA TYR A 12 -5.78 0.55 15.01
C TYR A 12 -4.99 1.84 14.70
N SER A 13 -5.58 2.99 15.02
CA SER A 13 -4.90 4.29 14.91
C SER A 13 -3.75 4.42 15.92
N ASN A 14 -3.91 3.86 17.12
CA ASN A 14 -2.92 3.94 18.19
C ASN A 14 -1.87 2.83 18.14
N SER A 15 -2.15 1.70 17.49
CA SER A 15 -1.19 0.61 17.31
C SER A 15 -0.04 1.01 16.38
N PHE A 16 -0.28 1.91 15.43
CA PHE A 16 0.77 2.49 14.59
C PHE A 16 1.33 3.76 15.21
N SER A 17 2.52 3.67 15.80
CA SER A 17 3.27 4.83 16.26
C SER A 17 3.49 5.82 15.10
N LYS A 18 3.36 7.14 15.35
CA LYS A 18 3.66 8.20 14.36
C LYS A 18 5.04 8.01 13.70
N LYS A 19 6.00 7.40 14.42
CA LYS A 19 7.33 7.08 13.90
C LYS A 19 7.29 5.94 12.88
N GLN A 20 6.51 4.88 13.14
CA GLN A 20 6.34 3.74 12.22
C GLN A 20 5.63 4.18 10.93
N THR A 21 4.56 4.97 11.01
CA THR A 21 3.86 5.45 9.80
C THR A 21 4.75 6.34 8.93
N LYS A 22 5.63 7.16 9.54
CA LYS A 22 6.62 7.95 8.80
C LYS A 22 7.65 7.08 8.10
N ILE A 23 8.17 6.06 8.77
CA ILE A 23 9.13 5.12 8.19
C ILE A 23 8.48 4.38 7.01
N LEU A 24 7.24 3.89 7.18
CA LEU A 24 6.51 3.23 6.11
C LEU A 24 6.29 4.14 4.91
N MET A 25 5.89 5.40 5.11
CA MET A 25 5.75 6.36 4.01
C MET A 25 7.08 6.61 3.28
N ILE A 26 8.20 6.74 4.00
CA ILE A 26 9.52 6.93 3.38
C ILE A 26 9.89 5.72 2.53
N ILE A 27 9.73 4.51 3.07
CA ILE A 27 9.98 3.26 2.35
C ILE A 27 9.10 3.21 1.09
N LEU A 28 7.83 3.58 1.21
CA LEU A 28 6.88 3.56 0.10
C LEU A 28 7.30 4.55 -1.00
N THR A 29 7.66 5.78 -0.65
CA THR A 29 8.15 6.78 -1.61
C THR A 29 9.45 6.36 -2.30
N ILE A 30 10.37 5.70 -1.60
CA ILE A 30 11.64 5.21 -2.18
C ILE A 30 11.42 3.96 -3.04
N SER A 31 10.47 3.10 -2.67
CA SER A 31 10.19 1.87 -3.41
C SER A 31 9.57 2.11 -4.79
N VAL A 32 8.81 3.20 -4.99
CA VAL A 32 8.22 3.55 -6.29
C VAL A 32 9.27 3.76 -7.39
N PRO A 33 10.30 4.64 -7.23
CA PRO A 33 11.32 4.80 -8.25
C PRO A 33 12.16 3.53 -8.46
N ILE A 34 12.39 2.74 -7.40
CA ILE A 34 13.07 1.44 -7.52
C ILE A 34 12.25 0.50 -8.41
N MET A 35 10.94 0.38 -8.18
CA MET A 35 10.04 -0.43 -9.02
C MET A 35 9.93 0.03 -10.45
N LEU A 36 10.06 1.33 -10.71
CA LEU A 36 10.06 1.86 -12.07
C LEU A 36 11.37 1.53 -12.82
N LEU A 37 12.47 1.33 -12.08
CA LEU A 37 13.81 1.07 -12.63
C LEU A 37 14.14 -0.43 -12.77
N ILE A 38 13.64 -1.30 -11.90
CA ILE A 38 13.93 -2.76 -11.97
C ILE A 38 13.53 -3.42 -13.31
N PRO A 39 12.40 -3.06 -13.96
CA PRO A 39 12.03 -3.65 -15.25
C PRO A 39 13.10 -3.49 -16.32
N PHE A 40 13.91 -2.43 -16.27
CA PHE A 40 15.05 -2.20 -17.17
C PHE A 40 16.19 -3.22 -16.97
N LEU A 41 16.26 -3.88 -15.82
CA LEU A 41 17.24 -4.95 -15.53
C LEU A 41 16.76 -6.32 -16.04
N GLY A 42 15.51 -6.45 -16.51
CA GLY A 42 14.95 -7.69 -17.05
C GLY A 42 14.56 -8.72 -15.98
N TRP A 43 14.53 -8.36 -14.70
CA TRP A 43 14.32 -9.28 -13.57
C TRP A 43 12.83 -9.50 -13.23
N LYS A 44 12.09 -10.14 -14.14
CA LYS A 44 10.62 -10.33 -14.06
C LYS A 44 10.11 -10.92 -12.74
N LYS A 45 10.83 -11.87 -12.15
CA LYS A 45 10.42 -12.52 -10.88
C LYS A 45 10.57 -11.58 -9.68
N PHE A 46 11.58 -10.72 -9.71
CA PHE A 46 11.86 -9.77 -8.64
C PHE A 46 10.86 -8.61 -8.68
N ASP A 47 10.46 -8.16 -9.88
CA ASP A 47 9.40 -7.16 -10.07
C ASP A 47 8.07 -7.59 -9.44
N ASN A 48 7.58 -8.79 -9.76
CA ASN A 48 6.30 -9.29 -9.22
C ASN A 48 6.33 -9.43 -7.69
N PHE A 49 7.47 -9.86 -7.14
CA PHE A 49 7.66 -9.96 -5.69
C PHE A 49 7.62 -8.59 -5.03
N LEU A 50 8.32 -7.60 -5.61
CA LEU A 50 8.28 -6.23 -5.13
C LEU A 50 6.88 -5.64 -5.19
N ILE A 51 6.16 -5.81 -6.30
CA ILE A 51 4.78 -5.33 -6.49
C ILE A 51 3.88 -5.88 -5.38
N SER A 52 3.99 -7.17 -5.09
CA SER A 52 3.19 -7.82 -4.02
C SER A 52 3.49 -7.26 -2.63
N ILE A 53 4.77 -7.04 -2.29
CA ILE A 53 5.16 -6.44 -1.00
C ILE A 53 4.66 -5.00 -0.90
N TRP A 54 4.79 -4.24 -1.99
CA TRP A 54 4.38 -2.85 -2.02
C TRP A 54 2.88 -2.67 -1.86
N GLY A 55 2.07 -3.49 -2.53
CA GLY A 55 0.62 -3.51 -2.38
C GLY A 55 0.20 -3.73 -0.92
N LEU A 56 0.86 -4.67 -0.21
CA LEU A 56 0.60 -4.91 1.21
C LEU A 56 0.93 -3.69 2.09
N ILE A 57 2.09 -3.07 1.88
CA ILE A 57 2.49 -1.86 2.63
C ILE A 57 1.53 -0.71 2.33
N LEU A 58 1.08 -0.58 1.08
CA LEU A 58 0.15 0.46 0.66
C LEU A 58 -1.22 0.32 1.35
N ILE A 59 -1.72 -0.90 1.49
CA ILE A 59 -2.98 -1.19 2.19
C ILE A 59 -2.89 -0.74 3.65
N ASP A 60 -1.78 -1.04 4.33
CA ASP A 60 -1.58 -0.63 5.73
C ASP A 60 -1.48 0.90 5.86
N VAL A 61 -0.73 1.56 4.97
CA VAL A 61 -0.58 3.03 4.99
C VAL A 61 -1.92 3.73 4.70
N LEU A 62 -2.65 3.28 3.68
CA LEU A 62 -3.98 3.80 3.34
C LEU A 62 -5.00 3.51 4.45
N GLY A 63 -4.97 2.32 5.05
CA GLY A 63 -5.81 1.95 6.18
C GLY A 63 -5.61 2.89 7.37
N VAL A 64 -4.35 3.18 7.74
CA VAL A 64 -4.03 4.14 8.81
C VAL A 64 -4.42 5.57 8.42
N PHE A 65 -4.23 5.96 7.15
CA PHE A 65 -4.62 7.27 6.65
C PHE A 65 -6.14 7.50 6.73
N PHE A 66 -6.93 6.53 6.26
CA PHE A 66 -8.39 6.60 6.34
C PHE A 66 -8.92 6.49 7.77
N ALA A 67 -8.28 5.67 8.62
CA ALA A 67 -8.62 5.59 10.05
C ALA A 67 -8.43 6.95 10.76
N LYS A 68 -7.37 7.70 10.42
CA LYS A 68 -7.16 9.07 10.94
C LYS A 68 -8.24 10.06 10.50
N HIS A 69 -8.84 9.86 9.33
CA HIS A 69 -9.97 10.65 8.85
C HIS A 69 -11.33 10.21 9.39
N ARG A 70 -11.36 9.36 10.44
CA ARG A 70 -12.59 8.83 11.06
C ARG A 70 -13.50 8.07 10.09
N MET A 71 -12.95 7.55 8.99
CA MET A 71 -13.69 6.60 8.16
C MET A 71 -13.90 5.30 8.91
N ASN A 72 -15.03 4.63 8.65
CA ASN A 72 -15.29 3.29 9.16
C ASN A 72 -14.14 2.35 8.79
N PHE A 73 -13.58 1.65 9.78
CA PHE A 73 -12.45 0.73 9.61
C PHE A 73 -12.63 -0.27 8.44
N ILE A 74 -13.83 -0.85 8.32
CA ILE A 74 -14.17 -1.77 7.22
C ILE A 74 -14.07 -1.06 5.87
N VAL A 75 -14.62 0.15 5.77
CA VAL A 75 -14.60 0.95 4.54
C VAL A 75 -13.17 1.39 4.21
N ALA A 76 -12.37 1.74 5.23
CA ALA A 76 -10.96 2.10 5.08
C ALA A 76 -10.12 0.95 4.50
N ILE A 77 -10.28 -0.27 5.00
CA ILE A 77 -9.59 -1.45 4.47
C ILE A 77 -10.05 -1.76 3.05
N VAL A 78 -11.37 -1.72 2.79
CA VAL A 78 -11.92 -2.03 1.47
C VAL A 78 -11.44 -1.00 0.43
N LEU A 79 -11.48 0.30 0.74
CA LEU A 79 -10.96 1.35 -0.15
C LEU A 79 -9.45 1.25 -0.33
N GLY A 80 -8.70 1.05 0.76
CA GLY A 80 -7.24 0.88 0.70
C GLY A 80 -6.84 -0.31 -0.17
N GLY A 81 -7.52 -1.44 -0.01
CA GLY A 81 -7.36 -2.63 -0.85
C GLY A 81 -7.69 -2.37 -2.32
N LEU A 82 -8.81 -1.71 -2.61
CA LEU A 82 -9.19 -1.36 -3.99
C LEU A 82 -8.16 -0.47 -4.69
N ILE A 83 -7.66 0.55 -3.99
CA ILE A 83 -6.65 1.47 -4.53
C ILE A 83 -5.32 0.73 -4.75
N ALA A 84 -4.89 -0.10 -3.79
CA ALA A 84 -3.68 -0.90 -3.92
C ALA A 84 -3.76 -1.86 -5.12
N LEU A 85 -4.89 -2.56 -5.28
CA LEU A 85 -5.10 -3.51 -6.38
C LEU A 85 -5.10 -2.80 -7.75
N LEU A 86 -5.71 -1.62 -7.85
CA LEU A 86 -5.65 -0.78 -9.06
C LEU A 86 -4.21 -0.37 -9.41
N LEU A 87 -3.43 0.06 -8.42
CA LEU A 87 -2.04 0.45 -8.62
C LEU A 87 -1.14 -0.73 -8.98
N ASP A 88 -1.33 -1.88 -8.33
CA ASP A 88 -0.61 -3.12 -8.65
C ASP A 88 -0.92 -3.57 -10.09
N CYS A 89 -2.18 -3.46 -10.53
CA CYS A 89 -2.56 -3.79 -11.90
C CYS A 89 -1.89 -2.84 -12.91
N LEU A 90 -1.84 -1.53 -12.62
CA LEU A 90 -1.15 -0.53 -13.42
C LEU A 90 0.36 -0.80 -13.51
N LEU A 91 1.01 -1.11 -12.37
CA LEU A 91 2.42 -1.48 -12.32
C LEU A 91 2.68 -2.75 -13.12
N PHE A 92 1.85 -3.78 -12.99
CA PHE A 92 1.99 -5.02 -13.73
C PHE A 92 1.92 -4.80 -15.26
N ILE A 93 0.96 -3.99 -15.72
CA ILE A 93 0.85 -3.61 -17.14
C ILE A 93 2.09 -2.83 -17.59
N TYR A 94 2.56 -1.86 -16.77
CA TYR A 94 3.76 -1.08 -17.06
C TYR A 94 5.01 -1.96 -17.19
N VAL A 95 5.26 -2.83 -16.21
CA VAL A 95 6.38 -3.78 -16.22
C VAL A 95 6.29 -4.69 -17.45
N GLY A 96 5.10 -5.24 -17.74
CA GLY A 96 4.88 -6.07 -18.92
C GLY A 96 5.13 -5.35 -20.25
N TRP A 97 4.80 -4.06 -20.33
CA TRP A 97 5.06 -3.22 -21.50
C TRP A 97 6.55 -2.90 -21.66
N VAL A 98 7.22 -2.47 -20.58
CA VAL A 98 8.66 -2.16 -20.58
C VAL A 98 9.50 -3.37 -20.95
N LEU A 99 9.16 -4.56 -20.46
CA LEU A 99 9.89 -5.80 -20.78
C LEU A 99 9.67 -6.32 -22.20
N LYS A 100 8.69 -5.77 -22.94
CA LYS A 100 8.37 -6.16 -24.32
C LYS A 100 9.07 -5.26 -25.36
N ASN A 101 9.36 -4.01 -24.99
CA ASN A 101 10.18 -3.08 -25.77
C ASN A 101 11.67 -3.23 -25.45
#